data_AF-X1RGT7-F1
#
_entry.id   AF-X1RGT7-F1
#
_cell.length_a   1.000
_cell.length_b   1.000
_cell.length_c   1.000
_cell.angle_alpha   90.00
_cell.angle_beta   90.00
_cell.angle_gamma   90.00
#
_symmetry.space_group_name_H-M   'P 1'
#
loop_
_entity.id
_entity.type
_entity.pdbx_description
1 polymer ?
#
loop_
_entity_poly.entity_id
_entity_poly.type
_entity_poly.pdbx_seq_one_letter_code
_entity_poly.pdbx_strand_id
1 'polypeptide(L)'
;DETPQPLAGLDFAVLPRPLAGLPLFVKFDTDYDHIWRDEGLKGNSVSFTPELSYPMWLGPYLEFEPSVSFTRDTQWIDNDHEDIDEQSRDVYQMQAKLSTALERSFDIEHGDVKRLKHKVSPSLTYNFRVHKDEDRDGPWFEQIDAEGKVNQVTLSIENFLDARKEDDKGEVTYAQWCSFSLSQGYDIDEARGDEEPYRKKETFEPLVGILTFMPFFYDLHLYTEARWDHYDNNFSFADLSLELTVDRSGGREDSYEIDYQYVKGENDSINYRLNINLLYGFSAGTSLKRDFDLRHSIESSY
;
A
#
# COMPACT_ATOMS: atom_id res chain seq x y z
N ASP A 1 -1.75 22.66 -24.78
CA ASP A 1 -1.32 21.34 -24.25
C ASP A 1 -1.90 21.25 -22.85
N GLU A 2 -2.73 20.25 -22.60
CA GLU A 2 -3.47 20.13 -21.35
C GLU A 2 -2.67 19.35 -20.29
N THR A 3 -1.46 18.89 -20.62
CA THR A 3 -0.65 18.05 -19.73
C THR A 3 -0.19 18.86 -18.50
N PRO A 4 -0.58 18.45 -17.29
CA PRO A 4 -0.17 19.09 -16.05
C PRO A 4 1.29 18.79 -15.73
N GLN A 5 2.01 19.82 -15.26
CA GLN A 5 3.40 19.74 -14.87
C GLN A 5 3.53 20.16 -13.39
N PRO A 6 3.90 19.23 -12.48
CA PRO A 6 4.24 19.58 -11.11
C PRO A 6 5.61 20.26 -11.12
N LEU A 7 5.63 21.59 -11.07
CA LEU A 7 6.87 22.37 -11.19
C LEU A 7 7.58 22.56 -9.85
N ALA A 8 6.85 22.46 -8.73
CA ALA A 8 7.40 22.49 -7.39
C ALA A 8 6.53 21.69 -6.43
N GLY A 9 7.18 21.03 -5.47
CA GLY A 9 6.56 20.31 -4.36
C GLY A 9 7.44 20.45 -3.11
N LEU A 10 6.83 20.69 -1.96
CA LEU A 10 7.51 20.70 -0.65
C LEU A 10 6.66 19.91 0.33
N ASP A 11 7.27 18.91 0.97
CA ASP A 11 6.67 18.15 2.06
C ASP A 11 7.44 18.43 3.36
N PHE A 12 6.70 18.55 4.45
CA PHE A 12 7.26 18.57 5.80
C PHE A 12 6.40 17.77 6.77
N ALA A 13 7.00 16.71 7.31
CA ALA A 13 6.37 15.85 8.30
C ALA A 13 7.07 15.92 9.67
N VAL A 14 6.26 16.01 10.72
CA VAL A 14 6.64 15.75 12.11
C VAL A 14 6.12 14.38 12.48
N LEU A 15 7.05 13.43 12.60
CA LEU A 15 6.75 12.07 13.06
C LEU A 15 6.06 12.09 14.44
N PRO A 16 5.23 11.07 14.76
CA PRO A 16 4.53 10.97 16.04
C PRO A 16 5.45 11.21 17.23
N ARG A 17 5.14 12.23 18.03
CA ARG A 17 5.89 12.58 19.25
C ARG A 17 4.95 12.67 20.45
N PRO A 18 5.40 12.22 21.63
CA PRO A 18 4.61 12.35 22.85
C PRO A 18 4.41 13.84 23.17
N LEU A 19 3.17 14.22 23.47
CA LEU A 19 2.82 15.53 23.95
C LEU A 19 3.24 15.65 25.43
N ALA A 20 4.06 16.65 25.75
CA ALA A 20 4.69 16.75 27.07
C ALA A 20 3.66 16.68 28.22
N GLY A 21 3.83 15.68 29.09
CA GLY A 21 2.99 15.48 30.28
C GLY A 21 1.62 14.82 30.03
N LEU A 22 1.32 14.44 28.79
CA LEU A 22 0.09 13.75 28.42
C LEU A 22 0.42 12.42 27.72
N PRO A 23 -0.39 11.38 27.91
CA PRO A 23 -0.21 10.10 27.22
C PRO A 23 -0.67 10.15 25.75
N LEU A 24 -0.59 11.31 25.11
CA LEU A 24 -1.04 11.58 23.74
C LEU A 24 0.15 11.71 22.81
N PHE A 25 -0.03 11.33 21.55
CA PHE A 25 0.95 11.53 20.49
C PHE A 25 0.41 12.52 19.47
N VAL A 26 1.27 13.41 19.01
CA VAL A 26 0.95 14.36 17.93
C VAL A 26 1.82 14.05 16.72
N LYS A 27 1.17 14.00 15.56
CA LYS A 27 1.77 13.99 14.23
C LYS A 27 1.30 15.24 13.49
N PHE A 28 2.12 15.74 12.57
CA PHE A 28 1.77 16.89 11.76
C PHE A 28 2.42 16.76 10.39
N ASP A 29 1.62 16.90 9.34
CA ASP A 29 2.09 16.88 7.96
C ASP A 29 1.65 18.18 7.26
N THR A 30 2.48 18.69 6.36
CA THR A 30 2.15 19.84 5.51
C THR A 30 2.79 19.67 4.15
N ASP A 31 1.98 19.88 3.12
CA ASP A 31 2.37 19.74 1.74
C ASP A 31 2.10 21.05 1.00
N TYR A 32 2.97 21.38 0.07
CA TYR A 32 2.78 22.45 -0.89
C TYR A 32 3.08 21.94 -2.28
N ASP A 33 2.14 22.16 -3.21
CA ASP A 33 2.33 21.80 -4.61
C ASP A 33 2.04 23.00 -5.52
N HIS A 34 2.80 23.08 -6.61
CA HIS A 34 2.54 24.00 -7.72
C HIS A 34 2.37 23.22 -9.01
N ILE A 35 1.16 23.26 -9.56
CA ILE A 35 0.81 22.59 -10.81
C ILE A 35 0.63 23.66 -11.89
N TRP A 36 1.39 23.51 -12.97
CA TRP A 36 1.34 24.37 -14.14
C TRP A 36 0.86 23.63 -15.39
N ARG A 37 0.20 24.33 -16.31
CA ARG A 37 -0.12 23.84 -17.66
C ARG A 37 -0.29 25.00 -18.63
N ASP A 38 -0.21 24.70 -19.93
CA ASP A 38 -0.42 25.67 -21.00
C ASP A 38 -1.89 26.08 -21.16
N GLU A 39 -2.81 25.12 -21.05
CA GLU A 39 -4.26 25.35 -21.18
C GLU A 39 -5.02 24.67 -20.03
N GLY A 40 -5.82 25.44 -19.28
CA GLY A 40 -6.69 24.94 -18.19
C GLY A 40 -6.21 25.30 -16.78
N LEU A 41 -6.84 24.72 -15.75
CA LEU A 41 -6.61 25.10 -14.35
C LEU A 41 -5.16 24.86 -13.91
N LYS A 42 -4.49 25.93 -13.47
CA LYS A 42 -3.16 25.91 -12.85
C LYS A 42 -3.24 26.56 -11.48
N GLY A 43 -2.28 26.31 -10.61
CA GLY A 43 -2.39 26.86 -9.27
C GLY A 43 -1.41 26.33 -8.27
N ASN A 44 -1.67 26.69 -7.02
CA ASN A 44 -0.91 26.23 -5.87
C ASN A 44 -1.88 25.66 -4.84
N SER A 45 -1.46 24.61 -4.14
CA SER A 45 -2.14 24.09 -2.95
C SER A 45 -1.19 24.12 -1.77
N VAL A 46 -1.75 24.36 -0.58
CA VAL A 46 -1.06 24.17 0.70
C VAL A 46 -1.99 23.40 1.62
N SER A 47 -1.53 22.24 2.09
CA SER A 47 -2.25 21.40 3.04
C SER A 47 -1.60 21.48 4.43
N PHE A 48 -2.44 21.36 5.46
CA PHE A 48 -2.01 21.24 6.85
C PHE A 48 -2.82 20.15 7.55
N THR A 49 -2.14 19.12 8.06
CA THR A 49 -2.76 17.93 8.66
C THR A 49 -2.17 17.62 10.04
N PRO A 50 -2.64 18.27 11.12
CA PRO A 50 -2.43 17.78 12.47
C PRO A 50 -3.22 16.50 12.77
N GLU A 51 -2.58 15.58 13.49
CA GLU A 51 -3.19 14.35 14.00
C GLU A 51 -2.83 14.15 15.47
N LEU A 52 -3.81 13.70 16.25
CA LEU A 52 -3.66 13.36 17.67
C LEU A 52 -4.08 11.89 17.87
N SER A 53 -3.23 11.09 18.49
CA SER A 53 -3.54 9.69 18.85
C SER A 53 -3.35 9.41 20.34
N TYR A 54 -4.07 8.41 20.84
CA TYR A 54 -4.05 8.01 22.25
C TYR A 54 -3.92 6.49 22.41
N PRO A 55 -2.72 5.91 22.29
CA PRO A 55 -2.55 4.47 22.47
C PRO A 55 -2.77 4.07 23.94
N MET A 56 -3.67 3.10 24.16
CA MET A 56 -3.98 2.59 25.49
C MET A 56 -4.10 1.06 25.51
N TRP A 57 -3.62 0.45 26.59
CA TRP A 57 -3.67 -0.99 26.79
C TRP A 57 -4.93 -1.39 27.55
N LEU A 58 -5.80 -2.17 26.90
CA LEU A 58 -6.99 -2.80 27.49
C LEU A 58 -6.62 -4.16 28.11
N GLY A 59 -5.71 -4.14 29.08
CA GLY A 59 -5.11 -5.34 29.66
C GLY A 59 -3.79 -5.73 28.99
N PRO A 60 -3.28 -6.95 29.21
CA PRO A 60 -1.91 -7.32 28.84
C PRO A 60 -1.69 -7.62 27.35
N TYR A 61 -2.76 -7.86 26.58
CA TYR A 61 -2.66 -8.36 25.21
C TYR A 61 -3.44 -7.55 24.17
N LEU A 62 -4.23 -6.58 24.62
CA LEU A 62 -5.15 -5.84 23.76
C LEU A 62 -4.79 -4.36 23.80
N GLU A 63 -4.53 -3.79 22.64
CA GLU A 63 -4.22 -2.39 22.42
C GLU A 63 -5.41 -1.72 21.73
N PHE A 64 -5.78 -0.55 22.24
CA PHE A 64 -6.78 0.32 21.63
C PHE A 64 -6.15 1.67 21.36
N GLU A 65 -6.23 2.13 20.11
CA GLU A 65 -5.67 3.39 19.66
C GLU A 65 -6.71 4.19 18.88
N PRO A 66 -7.42 5.12 19.54
CA PRO A 66 -8.17 6.16 18.85
C PRO A 66 -7.23 7.26 18.35
N SER A 67 -7.51 7.77 17.16
CA SER A 67 -6.89 8.98 16.63
C SER A 67 -7.91 9.88 15.94
N VAL A 68 -7.60 11.17 15.88
CA VAL A 68 -8.36 12.18 15.15
C VAL A 68 -7.38 13.05 14.38
N SER A 69 -7.73 13.35 13.13
CA SER A 69 -6.98 14.29 12.30
C SER A 69 -7.90 15.33 11.67
N PHE A 70 -7.30 16.46 11.37
CA PHE A 70 -7.96 17.55 10.65
C PHE A 70 -7.03 17.99 9.54
N THR A 71 -7.51 17.97 8.30
CA THR A 71 -6.78 18.50 7.15
C THR A 71 -7.45 19.77 6.68
N ARG A 72 -6.68 20.85 6.57
CA ARG A 72 -7.10 22.02 5.81
C ARG A 72 -6.22 22.17 4.59
N ASP A 73 -6.83 22.09 3.43
CA ASP A 73 -6.18 22.37 2.15
C ASP A 73 -6.66 23.73 1.63
N THR A 74 -5.73 24.59 1.24
CA THR A 74 -6.01 25.91 0.67
C THR A 74 -5.40 26.00 -0.70
N GLN A 75 -6.21 26.38 -1.68
CA GLN A 75 -5.82 26.40 -3.08
C GLN A 75 -6.03 27.77 -3.68
N TRP A 76 -5.07 28.16 -4.52
CA TRP A 76 -5.15 29.36 -5.35
C TRP A 76 -5.13 28.89 -6.80
N ILE A 77 -6.29 28.98 -7.45
CA ILE A 77 -6.53 28.47 -8.78
C ILE A 77 -6.59 29.64 -9.75
N ASP A 78 -5.75 29.59 -10.77
CA ASP A 78 -5.74 30.50 -11.91
C ASP A 78 -6.46 29.83 -13.08
N ASN A 79 -7.53 30.47 -13.55
CA ASN A 79 -8.32 30.04 -14.68
C ASN A 79 -8.10 31.05 -15.82
N ASP A 80 -7.73 30.59 -17.00
CA ASP A 80 -7.31 31.46 -18.13
C ASP A 80 -8.37 32.51 -18.57
N HIS A 81 -9.61 32.40 -18.06
CA HIS A 81 -10.74 33.27 -18.39
C HIS A 81 -11.38 34.00 -17.19
N GLU A 82 -10.93 33.76 -15.96
CA GLU A 82 -11.48 34.37 -14.73
C GLU A 82 -10.37 34.87 -13.78
N ASP A 83 -10.75 35.62 -12.73
CA ASP A 83 -9.82 36.03 -11.68
C ASP A 83 -9.34 34.80 -10.87
N ILE A 84 -8.19 34.93 -10.20
CA ILE A 84 -7.67 33.88 -9.30
C ILE A 84 -8.72 33.57 -8.23
N ASP A 85 -9.20 32.33 -8.19
CA ASP A 85 -10.14 31.86 -7.17
C ASP A 85 -9.36 31.24 -6.00
N GLU A 86 -9.70 31.67 -4.79
CA GLU A 86 -9.18 31.09 -3.55
C GLU A 86 -10.25 30.16 -2.99
N GLN A 87 -9.90 28.90 -2.80
CA GLN A 87 -10.78 27.91 -2.18
C GLN A 87 -10.07 27.19 -1.04
N SER A 88 -10.86 26.73 -0.06
CA SER A 88 -10.33 25.95 1.04
C SER A 88 -11.23 24.78 1.36
N ARG A 89 -10.63 23.62 1.62
CA ARG A 89 -11.32 22.40 2.00
C ARG A 89 -10.88 21.92 3.37
N ASP A 90 -11.87 21.51 4.14
CA ASP A 90 -11.69 21.01 5.49
C ASP A 90 -12.13 19.54 5.54
N VAL A 91 -11.21 18.66 5.94
CA VAL A 91 -11.44 17.23 6.14
C VAL A 91 -11.28 16.88 7.62
N TYR A 92 -12.22 16.13 8.15
CA TYR A 92 -12.17 15.59 9.49
C TYR A 92 -12.09 14.08 9.40
N GLN A 93 -11.11 13.49 10.10
CA GLN A 93 -10.95 12.04 10.17
C GLN A 93 -10.89 11.59 11.62
N MET A 94 -11.49 10.43 11.87
CA MET A 94 -11.43 9.72 13.13
C MET A 94 -11.13 8.25 12.85
N GLN A 95 -10.17 7.70 13.58
CA GLN A 95 -9.86 6.29 13.57
C GLN A 95 -9.95 5.71 14.97
N ALA A 96 -10.35 4.45 15.07
CA ALA A 96 -10.22 3.67 16.28
C ALA A 96 -9.74 2.27 15.91
N LYS A 97 -8.51 1.93 16.33
CA LYS A 97 -7.89 0.64 16.07
C LYS A 97 -7.88 -0.20 17.34
N LEU A 98 -8.35 -1.43 17.24
CA LEU A 98 -8.24 -2.44 18.29
C LEU A 98 -7.35 -3.57 17.76
N SER A 99 -6.25 -3.87 18.44
CA SER A 99 -5.29 -4.88 17.97
C SER A 99 -4.75 -5.75 19.10
N THR A 100 -4.32 -6.95 18.74
CA THR A 100 -3.57 -7.84 19.62
C THR A 100 -2.41 -8.46 18.86
N ALA A 101 -1.36 -8.85 19.57
CA ALA A 101 -0.21 -9.52 18.98
C ALA A 101 0.07 -10.80 19.78
N LEU A 102 -0.01 -11.93 19.10
CA LEU A 102 0.29 -13.25 19.64
C LEU A 102 1.54 -13.78 18.95
N GLU A 103 2.47 -14.32 19.72
CA GLU A 103 3.69 -14.90 19.17
C GLU A 103 4.02 -16.25 19.80
N ARG A 104 4.57 -17.15 19.00
CA ARG A 104 5.07 -18.44 19.46
C ARG A 104 6.33 -18.83 18.72
N SER A 105 7.32 -19.30 19.48
CA SER A 105 8.55 -19.88 18.94
C SER A 105 8.44 -21.41 18.89
N PHE A 106 8.91 -21.98 17.80
CA PHE A 106 8.97 -23.41 17.54
C PHE A 106 10.41 -23.80 17.28
N ASP A 107 10.92 -24.77 18.03
CA ASP A 107 12.22 -25.38 17.74
C ASP A 107 12.07 -26.31 16.53
N ILE A 108 12.82 -26.01 15.47
CA ILE A 108 12.83 -26.77 14.22
C ILE A 108 14.29 -27.04 13.91
N GLU A 109 14.73 -28.29 13.91
CA GLU A 109 16.11 -28.67 13.56
C GLU A 109 16.18 -29.04 12.08
N HIS A 110 16.14 -28.05 11.19
CA HIS A 110 16.21 -28.27 9.74
C HIS A 110 17.37 -27.50 9.12
N GLY A 111 18.46 -28.21 8.83
CA GLY A 111 19.71 -27.60 8.35
C GLY A 111 20.24 -26.58 9.37
N ASP A 112 20.51 -25.37 8.89
CA ASP A 112 21.00 -24.28 9.73
C ASP A 112 19.86 -23.57 10.49
N VAL A 113 18.61 -23.81 10.13
CA VAL A 113 17.46 -23.22 10.82
C VAL A 113 17.22 -24.00 12.10
N LYS A 114 17.23 -23.30 13.24
CA LYS A 114 17.09 -23.91 14.57
C LYS A 114 15.76 -23.56 15.23
N ARG A 115 15.15 -22.43 14.86
CA ARG A 115 13.90 -21.97 15.47
C ARG A 115 13.11 -21.11 14.49
N LEU A 116 11.80 -21.21 14.55
CA LEU A 116 10.86 -20.39 13.81
C LEU A 116 9.95 -19.66 14.79
N LYS A 117 9.84 -18.35 14.68
CA LYS A 117 8.89 -17.53 15.43
C LYS A 117 7.72 -17.18 14.53
N HIS A 118 6.51 -17.59 14.92
CA HIS A 118 5.28 -17.18 14.26
C HIS A 118 4.62 -16.09 15.09
N LYS A 119 4.40 -14.93 14.49
CA LYS A 119 3.61 -13.82 15.05
C LYS A 119 2.32 -13.70 14.27
N VAL A 120 1.20 -13.60 14.97
CA VAL A 120 -0.13 -13.34 14.43
C VAL A 120 -0.65 -12.06 15.07
N SER A 121 -1.02 -11.09 14.25
CA SER A 121 -1.48 -9.76 14.68
C SER A 121 -2.83 -9.45 14.05
N PRO A 122 -3.94 -9.90 14.66
CA PRO A 122 -5.27 -9.50 14.22
C PRO A 122 -5.60 -8.08 14.70
N SER A 123 -6.31 -7.33 13.87
CA SER A 123 -6.76 -5.97 14.16
C SER A 123 -8.16 -5.70 13.60
N LEU A 124 -8.87 -4.83 14.29
CA LEU A 124 -10.16 -4.28 13.89
C LEU A 124 -10.06 -2.76 13.90
N THR A 125 -10.23 -2.14 12.75
CA THR A 125 -10.07 -0.68 12.59
C THR A 125 -11.40 -0.09 12.14
N TYR A 126 -11.89 0.92 12.85
CA TYR A 126 -12.97 1.78 12.40
C TYR A 126 -12.38 3.07 11.83
N ASN A 127 -12.77 3.44 10.62
CA ASN A 127 -12.36 4.67 9.95
C ASN A 127 -13.59 5.50 9.59
N PHE A 128 -13.56 6.78 9.94
CA PHE A 128 -14.57 7.76 9.57
C PHE A 128 -13.89 9.00 8.98
N ARG A 129 -14.25 9.38 7.74
CA ARG A 129 -13.75 10.56 7.03
C ARG A 129 -14.94 11.32 6.46
N VAL A 130 -14.98 12.62 6.72
CA VAL A 130 -15.91 13.54 6.08
C VAL A 130 -15.16 14.80 5.67
N HIS A 131 -15.47 15.31 4.50
CA HIS A 131 -15.10 16.65 4.07
C HIS A 131 -16.33 17.55 4.13
N LYS A 132 -16.11 18.83 4.41
CA LYS A 132 -17.15 19.86 4.33
C LYS A 132 -16.85 20.71 3.11
N ASP A 133 -17.68 20.56 2.08
CA ASP A 133 -17.55 21.38 0.88
C ASP A 133 -18.42 22.64 0.97
N GLU A 134 -17.93 23.72 0.37
CA GLU A 134 -18.77 24.74 -0.24
C GLU A 134 -19.03 24.26 -1.68
N ASP A 135 -20.28 24.26 -2.16
CA ASP A 135 -20.73 23.70 -3.44
C ASP A 135 -20.00 24.30 -4.68
N ARG A 136 -18.72 23.94 -4.92
CA ARG A 136 -17.93 24.30 -6.09
C ARG A 136 -17.22 23.06 -6.62
N ASP A 137 -17.31 22.86 -7.93
CA ASP A 137 -16.59 21.80 -8.62
C ASP A 137 -15.07 22.02 -8.45
N GLY A 138 -14.41 21.10 -7.75
CA GLY A 138 -12.95 21.14 -7.56
C GLY A 138 -12.18 20.91 -8.85
N PRO A 139 -10.92 21.38 -8.93
CA PRO A 139 -10.04 20.97 -10.01
C PRO A 139 -9.81 19.46 -9.94
N TRP A 140 -9.56 18.81 -11.09
CA TRP A 140 -9.36 17.35 -11.15
C TRP A 140 -8.16 16.83 -10.33
N PHE A 141 -7.21 17.70 -9.96
CA PHE A 141 -6.06 17.36 -9.13
C PHE A 141 -6.36 17.44 -7.62
N GLU A 142 -7.61 17.68 -7.25
CA GLU A 142 -8.09 17.65 -5.88
C GLU A 142 -8.15 16.22 -5.35
N GLN A 143 -7.21 15.84 -4.48
CA GLN A 143 -7.20 14.52 -3.86
C GLN A 143 -8.34 14.36 -2.85
N ILE A 144 -8.81 15.44 -2.22
CA ILE A 144 -9.81 15.36 -1.15
C ILE A 144 -11.15 14.80 -1.66
N ASP A 145 -11.56 15.23 -2.85
CA ASP A 145 -12.78 14.79 -3.54
C ASP A 145 -12.65 13.35 -4.03
N ALA A 146 -11.50 13.02 -4.63
CA ALA A 146 -11.21 11.68 -5.12
C ALA A 146 -11.23 10.64 -3.98
N GLU A 147 -10.75 11.01 -2.79
CA GLU A 147 -10.76 10.13 -1.61
C GLU A 147 -12.16 9.94 -0.99
N GLY A 148 -13.11 10.85 -1.23
CA GLY A 148 -14.50 10.68 -0.84
C GLY A 148 -14.77 10.56 0.67
N LYS A 149 -16.01 10.27 1.04
CA LYS A 149 -16.39 10.02 2.45
C LYS A 149 -16.08 8.56 2.80
N VAL A 150 -15.70 8.32 4.04
CA VAL A 150 -15.41 6.97 4.53
C VAL A 150 -16.18 6.75 5.83
N ASN A 151 -16.85 5.62 5.93
CA ASN A 151 -17.43 5.13 7.19
C ASN A 151 -17.36 3.61 7.15
N GLN A 152 -16.23 3.06 7.59
CA GLN A 152 -15.94 1.64 7.38
C GLN A 152 -15.34 0.96 8.61
N VAL A 153 -15.53 -0.35 8.67
CA VAL A 153 -14.83 -1.23 9.60
C VAL A 153 -13.98 -2.20 8.79
N THR A 154 -12.71 -2.31 9.12
CA THR A 154 -11.77 -3.24 8.49
C THR A 154 -11.31 -4.27 9.51
N LEU A 155 -11.47 -5.55 9.17
CA LEU A 155 -10.84 -6.65 9.89
C LEU A 155 -9.58 -7.07 9.14
N SER A 156 -8.44 -7.11 9.82
CA SER A 156 -7.17 -7.53 9.25
C SER A 156 -6.51 -8.59 10.11
N ILE A 157 -5.82 -9.53 9.47
CA ILE A 157 -4.97 -10.52 10.15
C ILE A 157 -3.61 -10.52 9.46
N GLU A 158 -2.58 -10.16 10.20
CA GLU A 158 -1.20 -10.23 9.73
C GLU A 158 -0.47 -11.41 10.36
N ASN A 159 0.31 -12.12 9.57
CA ASN A 159 1.13 -13.26 9.96
C ASN A 159 2.57 -12.99 9.57
N PHE A 160 3.50 -13.22 10.49
CA PHE A 160 4.94 -13.09 10.25
C PHE A 160 5.63 -14.38 10.69
N LEU A 161 6.51 -14.91 9.86
CA LEU A 161 7.36 -16.06 10.16
C LEU A 161 8.82 -15.64 10.14
N ASP A 162 9.42 -15.54 11.31
CA ASP A 162 10.84 -15.20 11.47
C ASP A 162 11.65 -16.46 11.75
N ALA A 163 12.70 -16.70 10.96
CA ALA A 163 13.61 -17.81 11.19
C ALA A 163 14.84 -17.34 11.96
N ARG A 164 15.28 -18.16 12.92
CA ARG A 164 16.61 -18.09 13.53
C ARG A 164 17.48 -19.18 12.93
N LYS A 165 18.54 -18.76 12.28
CA LYS A 165 19.59 -19.61 11.75
C LYS A 165 20.81 -19.59 12.66
N GLU A 166 21.50 -20.73 12.74
CA GLU A 166 22.78 -20.89 13.39
C GLU A 166 23.67 -21.72 12.46
N ASP A 167 24.75 -21.12 11.99
CA ASP A 167 25.70 -21.79 11.08
C ASP A 167 26.66 -22.74 11.83
N ASP A 168 27.49 -23.47 11.09
CA ASP A 168 28.47 -24.40 11.67
C ASP A 168 29.53 -23.72 12.57
N LYS A 169 29.68 -22.39 12.48
CA LYS A 169 30.57 -21.58 13.34
C LYS A 169 29.86 -21.04 14.58
N GLY A 170 28.55 -21.28 14.71
CA GLY A 170 27.70 -20.77 15.79
C GLY A 170 27.25 -19.32 15.59
N GLU A 171 27.43 -18.74 14.40
CA GLU A 171 26.92 -17.41 14.08
C GLU A 171 25.40 -17.45 13.92
N VAL A 172 24.72 -16.53 14.60
CA VAL A 172 23.26 -16.48 14.66
C VAL A 172 22.75 -15.35 13.79
N THR A 173 21.85 -15.70 12.86
CA THR A 173 21.16 -14.73 11.99
C THR A 173 19.65 -14.89 12.10
N TYR A 174 18.94 -13.77 11.91
CA TYR A 174 17.49 -13.73 11.89
C TYR A 174 17.03 -13.08 10.60
N ALA A 175 15.97 -13.59 9.98
CA ALA A 175 15.14 -12.77 9.09
C ALA A 175 13.76 -13.39 8.89
N GLN A 176 12.89 -12.55 8.36
CA GLN A 176 11.51 -12.85 8.07
C GLN A 176 11.43 -13.64 6.76
N TRP A 177 10.97 -14.89 6.84
CA TRP A 177 10.74 -15.76 5.68
C TRP A 177 9.46 -15.44 4.96
N CYS A 178 8.45 -15.02 5.71
CA CYS A 178 7.11 -14.86 5.19
C CYS A 178 6.37 -13.79 5.97
N SER A 179 5.74 -12.85 5.27
CA SER A 179 4.62 -12.07 5.78
C SER A 179 3.40 -12.34 4.94
N PHE A 180 2.28 -12.59 5.60
CA PHE A 180 0.98 -12.73 4.96
C PHE A 180 -0.04 -11.85 5.67
N SER A 181 -0.69 -10.95 4.95
CA SER A 181 -1.81 -10.16 5.46
C SER A 181 -3.07 -10.48 4.68
N LEU A 182 -4.19 -10.50 5.40
CA LEU A 182 -5.53 -10.63 4.83
C LEU A 182 -6.42 -9.57 5.46
N SER A 183 -7.08 -8.76 4.65
CA SER A 183 -7.91 -7.64 5.10
C SER A 183 -9.26 -7.60 4.39
N GLN A 184 -10.32 -7.39 5.15
CA GLN A 184 -11.69 -7.25 4.65
C GLN A 184 -12.30 -5.96 5.20
N GLY A 185 -12.59 -5.02 4.30
CA GLY A 185 -13.35 -3.81 4.62
C GLY A 185 -14.86 -4.06 4.56
N TYR A 186 -15.61 -3.34 5.39
CA TYR A 186 -17.07 -3.30 5.40
C TYR A 186 -17.54 -1.85 5.47
N ASP A 187 -18.21 -1.40 4.42
CA ASP A 187 -18.78 -0.06 4.29
C ASP A 187 -20.10 0.02 5.07
N ILE A 188 -20.11 0.86 6.12
CA ILE A 188 -21.26 1.10 6.97
C ILE A 188 -22.27 2.04 6.30
N ASP A 189 -21.81 3.00 5.49
CA ASP A 189 -22.68 3.94 4.79
C ASP A 189 -23.47 3.20 3.70
N GLU A 190 -22.83 2.37 2.88
CA GLU A 190 -23.54 1.51 1.89
C GLU A 190 -24.53 0.58 2.58
N ALA A 191 -24.15 0.01 3.74
CA ALA A 191 -25.04 -0.86 4.51
C ALA A 191 -26.28 -0.12 5.04
N ARG A 192 -26.13 1.13 5.48
CA ARG A 192 -27.21 1.95 6.05
C ARG A 192 -27.99 2.77 5.02
N GLY A 193 -27.47 2.95 3.82
CA GLY A 193 -28.11 3.68 2.74
C GLY A 193 -29.48 3.13 2.37
N ASP A 194 -30.30 3.93 1.70
CA ASP A 194 -31.60 3.46 1.23
C ASP A 194 -31.44 2.41 0.11
N GLU A 195 -32.38 1.48 0.01
CA GLU A 195 -32.40 0.54 -1.12
C GLU A 195 -32.80 1.28 -2.39
N GLU A 196 -31.89 1.36 -3.35
CA GLU A 196 -32.20 1.87 -4.67
C GLU A 196 -32.84 0.77 -5.52
N PRO A 197 -33.94 1.05 -6.24
CA PRO A 197 -34.46 0.09 -7.19
C PRO A 197 -33.37 -0.19 -8.24
N TYR A 198 -33.05 -1.48 -8.43
CA TYR A 198 -32.06 -2.01 -9.39
C TYR A 198 -30.58 -2.02 -8.96
N ARG A 199 -30.21 -1.53 -7.78
CA ARG A 199 -28.85 -1.67 -7.24
C ARG A 199 -28.86 -2.57 -6.00
N LYS A 200 -28.02 -3.60 -6.01
CA LYS A 200 -27.76 -4.38 -4.78
C LYS A 200 -26.69 -3.65 -3.98
N LYS A 201 -26.83 -3.65 -2.65
CA LYS A 201 -25.84 -3.08 -1.75
C LYS A 201 -24.54 -3.88 -1.80
N GLU A 202 -23.44 -3.18 -2.02
CA GLU A 202 -22.10 -3.75 -2.08
C GLU A 202 -21.30 -3.36 -0.84
N THR A 203 -21.70 -3.91 0.30
CA THR A 203 -21.16 -3.52 1.62
C THR A 203 -19.74 -4.00 1.91
N PHE A 204 -19.23 -5.00 1.19
CA PHE A 204 -17.88 -5.52 1.39
C PHE A 204 -16.94 -4.95 0.36
N GLU A 205 -15.90 -4.28 0.84
CA GLU A 205 -14.76 -3.94 0.00
C GLU A 205 -14.11 -5.20 -0.58
N PRO A 206 -13.29 -5.09 -1.63
CA PRO A 206 -12.51 -6.23 -2.10
C PRO A 206 -11.69 -6.87 -0.97
N LEU A 207 -11.69 -8.20 -0.89
CA LEU A 207 -10.83 -8.94 0.03
C LEU A 207 -9.38 -8.80 -0.44
N VAL A 208 -8.53 -8.19 0.38
CA VAL A 208 -7.13 -7.92 0.03
C VAL A 208 -6.23 -8.94 0.70
N GLY A 209 -5.43 -9.65 -0.08
CA GLY A 209 -4.38 -10.55 0.39
C GLY A 209 -3.01 -10.08 -0.09
N ILE A 210 -2.04 -9.97 0.82
CA ILE A 210 -0.64 -9.63 0.48
C ILE A 210 0.26 -10.71 1.05
N LEU A 211 1.17 -11.23 0.23
CA LEU A 211 2.18 -12.21 0.63
C LEU A 211 3.55 -11.74 0.19
N THR A 212 4.49 -11.70 1.13
CA THR A 212 5.92 -11.61 0.85
C THR A 212 6.56 -12.90 1.32
N PHE A 213 7.34 -13.54 0.46
CA PHE A 213 8.02 -14.80 0.77
C PHE A 213 9.48 -14.73 0.31
N MET A 214 10.37 -14.86 1.28
CA MET A 214 11.82 -14.70 1.14
C MET A 214 12.53 -15.81 1.95
N PRO A 215 12.51 -17.07 1.48
CA PRO A 215 13.17 -18.16 2.17
C PRO A 215 14.69 -18.00 2.09
N PHE A 216 15.42 -18.40 3.12
CA PHE A 216 16.88 -18.20 3.17
C PHE A 216 17.70 -19.20 2.35
N PHE A 217 17.11 -20.31 1.91
CA PHE A 217 17.87 -21.38 1.25
C PHE A 217 18.24 -21.04 -0.20
N TYR A 218 17.53 -20.08 -0.77
CA TYR A 218 17.70 -19.58 -2.13
C TYR A 218 17.58 -18.07 -2.08
N ASP A 219 18.27 -17.35 -2.95
CA ASP A 219 18.06 -15.93 -3.13
C ASP A 219 16.76 -15.74 -3.94
N LEU A 220 15.63 -15.99 -3.28
CA LEU A 220 14.29 -16.01 -3.84
C LEU A 220 13.44 -14.94 -3.15
N HIS A 221 12.88 -14.03 -3.94
CA HIS A 221 11.97 -13.00 -3.48
C HIS A 221 10.64 -13.15 -4.22
N LEU A 222 9.58 -13.42 -3.49
CA LEU A 222 8.21 -13.41 -4.01
C LEU A 222 7.42 -12.33 -3.30
N TYR A 223 6.82 -11.43 -4.06
CA TYR A 223 5.79 -10.52 -3.62
C TYR A 223 4.51 -10.82 -4.39
N THR A 224 3.37 -10.81 -3.70
CA THR A 224 2.07 -10.80 -4.38
C THR A 224 1.04 -10.03 -3.59
N GLU A 225 0.20 -9.29 -4.30
CA GLU A 225 -1.01 -8.66 -3.82
C GLU A 225 -2.18 -9.11 -4.70
N ALA A 226 -3.31 -9.46 -4.10
CA ALA A 226 -4.53 -9.77 -4.82
C ALA A 226 -5.73 -9.14 -4.12
N ARG A 227 -6.66 -8.61 -4.92
CA ARG A 227 -7.92 -8.03 -4.45
C ARG A 227 -9.07 -8.78 -5.11
N TRP A 228 -9.88 -9.43 -4.29
CA TRP A 228 -11.03 -10.22 -4.74
C TRP A 228 -12.33 -9.46 -4.53
N ASP A 229 -13.09 -9.29 -5.61
CA ASP A 229 -14.42 -8.69 -5.59
C ASP A 229 -15.48 -9.77 -5.34
N HIS A 230 -16.23 -9.62 -4.25
CA HIS A 230 -17.27 -10.58 -3.83
C HIS A 230 -18.48 -10.59 -4.75
N TYR A 231 -18.76 -9.48 -5.43
CA TYR A 231 -19.97 -9.28 -6.22
C TYR A 231 -19.76 -9.74 -7.65
N ASP A 232 -18.59 -9.42 -8.21
CA ASP A 232 -18.19 -9.90 -9.53
C ASP A 232 -17.57 -11.30 -9.52
N ASN A 233 -17.29 -11.85 -8.35
CA ASN A 233 -16.67 -13.16 -8.16
C ASN A 233 -15.39 -13.32 -9.00
N ASN A 234 -14.59 -12.27 -9.01
CA ASN A 234 -13.35 -12.22 -9.77
C ASN A 234 -12.34 -11.31 -9.06
N PHE A 235 -11.07 -11.43 -9.43
CA PHE A 235 -10.07 -10.46 -9.01
C PHE A 235 -10.37 -9.11 -9.68
N SER A 236 -10.29 -8.04 -8.88
CA SER A 236 -10.24 -6.66 -9.37
C SER A 236 -8.81 -6.20 -9.60
N PHE A 237 -7.86 -6.80 -8.88
CA PHE A 237 -6.44 -6.52 -8.96
C PHE A 237 -5.62 -7.76 -8.61
N ALA A 238 -4.52 -7.98 -9.31
CA ALA A 238 -3.49 -8.93 -8.92
C ALA A 238 -2.12 -8.42 -9.36
N ASP A 239 -1.16 -8.45 -8.45
CA ASP A 239 0.24 -8.14 -8.69
C ASP A 239 1.09 -9.29 -8.14
N LEU A 240 2.08 -9.71 -8.90
CA LEU A 240 3.01 -10.76 -8.52
C LEU A 240 4.38 -10.39 -9.08
N SER A 241 5.38 -10.37 -8.21
CA SER A 241 6.78 -10.23 -8.61
C SER A 241 7.58 -11.38 -7.99
N LEU A 242 8.34 -12.08 -8.83
CA LEU A 242 9.16 -13.21 -8.48
C LEU A 242 10.57 -12.99 -9.01
N GLU A 243 11.53 -12.92 -8.11
CA GLU A 243 12.96 -12.83 -8.42
C GLU A 243 13.69 -14.02 -7.81
N LEU A 244 14.55 -14.67 -8.60
CA LEU A 244 15.44 -15.74 -8.16
C LEU A 244 16.84 -15.47 -8.69
N THR A 245 17.82 -15.46 -7.78
CA THR A 245 19.24 -15.38 -8.09
C THR A 245 19.93 -16.70 -7.72
N VAL A 246 20.79 -17.18 -8.62
CA VAL A 246 21.54 -18.42 -8.44
C VAL A 246 23.03 -18.17 -8.65
N ASP A 247 23.79 -18.32 -7.58
CA ASP A 247 25.25 -18.22 -7.61
C ASP A 247 25.89 -19.27 -8.53
N ARG A 248 26.87 -18.81 -9.32
CA ARG A 248 27.71 -19.60 -10.22
C ARG A 248 29.18 -19.45 -9.87
N SER A 249 29.97 -20.39 -10.38
CA SER A 249 31.42 -20.36 -10.21
C SER A 249 32.06 -19.10 -10.80
N GLY A 250 33.04 -18.56 -10.07
CA GLY A 250 33.76 -17.34 -10.46
C GLY A 250 33.05 -16.05 -10.08
N GLY A 251 32.11 -16.07 -9.12
CA GLY A 251 31.39 -14.87 -8.68
C GLY A 251 30.40 -14.35 -9.72
N ARG A 252 29.81 -15.27 -10.50
CA ARG A 252 28.77 -14.96 -11.49
C ARG A 252 27.42 -15.36 -10.92
N GLU A 253 26.35 -14.75 -11.41
CA GLU A 253 24.99 -14.98 -10.92
C GLU A 253 24.04 -15.12 -12.11
N ASP A 254 23.21 -16.16 -12.07
CA ASP A 254 22.07 -16.26 -12.98
C ASP A 254 20.85 -15.62 -12.31
N SER A 255 20.09 -14.82 -13.05
CA SER A 255 18.88 -14.16 -12.56
C SER A 255 17.64 -14.57 -13.36
N TYR A 256 16.54 -14.75 -12.63
CA TYR A 256 15.23 -15.13 -13.16
C TYR A 256 14.19 -14.20 -12.53
N GLU A 257 13.48 -13.44 -13.35
CA GLU A 257 12.50 -12.43 -12.92
C GLU A 257 11.19 -12.69 -13.67
N ILE A 258 10.07 -12.68 -12.94
CA ILE A 258 8.71 -12.76 -13.49
C ILE A 258 7.86 -11.73 -12.75
N ASP A 259 7.26 -10.81 -13.50
CA ASP A 259 6.24 -9.90 -12.99
C ASP A 259 4.93 -10.12 -13.71
N TYR A 260 3.84 -10.13 -12.97
CA TYR A 260 2.48 -10.20 -13.49
C TYR A 260 1.65 -9.11 -12.86
N GLN A 261 1.00 -8.31 -13.68
CA GLN A 261 0.11 -7.26 -13.22
C GLN A 261 -1.22 -7.35 -13.95
N TYR A 262 -2.29 -7.40 -13.17
CA TYR A 262 -3.67 -7.37 -13.61
C TYR A 262 -4.42 -6.29 -12.86
N VAL A 263 -5.02 -5.39 -13.62
CA VAL A 263 -5.91 -4.32 -13.18
C VAL A 263 -7.16 -4.44 -14.04
N LYS A 264 -8.29 -4.78 -13.42
CA LYS A 264 -9.52 -5.09 -14.15
C LYS A 264 -9.94 -3.92 -15.04
N GLY A 265 -10.02 -4.19 -16.35
CA GLY A 265 -10.46 -3.23 -17.36
C GLY A 265 -9.39 -2.25 -17.83
N GLU A 266 -8.17 -2.35 -17.30
CA GLU A 266 -7.06 -1.44 -17.63
C GLU A 266 -5.81 -2.17 -18.13
N ASN A 267 -5.38 -3.22 -17.44
CA ASN A 267 -4.12 -3.89 -17.74
C ASN A 267 -4.19 -5.38 -17.40
N ASP A 268 -3.62 -6.21 -18.26
CA ASP A 268 -3.31 -7.62 -17.97
C ASP A 268 -1.97 -7.91 -18.65
N SER A 269 -0.89 -7.96 -17.89
CA SER A 269 0.45 -8.01 -18.44
C SER A 269 1.37 -8.95 -17.69
N ILE A 270 2.28 -9.57 -18.43
CA ILE A 270 3.36 -10.39 -17.90
C ILE A 270 4.70 -9.91 -18.46
N ASN A 271 5.67 -9.78 -17.57
CA ASN A 271 7.07 -9.55 -17.85
C ASN A 271 7.85 -10.78 -17.40
N TYR A 272 8.81 -11.22 -18.21
CA TYR A 272 9.87 -12.08 -17.69
C TYR A 272 11.24 -11.58 -18.17
N ARG A 273 12.24 -11.81 -17.33
CA ARG A 273 13.65 -11.63 -17.68
C ARG A 273 14.46 -12.81 -17.18
N LEU A 274 15.31 -13.34 -18.04
CA LEU A 274 16.24 -14.43 -17.74
C LEU A 274 17.63 -13.98 -18.13
N ASN A 275 18.61 -14.18 -17.26
CA ASN A 275 20.02 -13.99 -17.55
C ASN A 275 20.81 -15.17 -16.99
N ILE A 276 21.53 -15.88 -17.86
CA ILE A 276 22.29 -17.07 -17.50
C ILE A 276 23.73 -16.97 -17.96
N ASN A 277 24.64 -17.44 -17.12
CA ASN A 277 26.07 -17.53 -17.42
C ASN A 277 26.40 -18.90 -18.00
N LEU A 278 27.06 -18.89 -19.15
CA LEU A 278 27.49 -20.08 -19.88
C LEU A 278 28.98 -20.39 -19.63
N LEU A 279 29.43 -21.51 -20.20
CA LEU A 279 30.83 -21.91 -20.19
C LEU A 279 31.71 -20.88 -20.91
N TYR A 280 32.99 -20.83 -20.54
CA TYR A 280 34.02 -19.99 -21.20
C TYR A 280 33.78 -18.48 -21.13
N GLY A 281 32.98 -18.00 -20.18
CA GLY A 281 32.76 -16.57 -19.96
C GLY A 281 31.68 -15.95 -20.86
N PHE A 282 30.90 -16.77 -21.56
CA PHE A 282 29.71 -16.29 -22.28
C PHE A 282 28.52 -16.14 -21.32
N SER A 283 27.57 -15.28 -21.69
CA SER A 283 26.24 -15.18 -21.06
C SER A 283 25.17 -15.12 -22.14
N ALA A 284 23.95 -15.51 -21.79
CA ALA A 284 22.78 -15.39 -22.63
C ALA A 284 21.63 -14.84 -21.78
N GLY A 285 20.83 -13.95 -22.34
CA GLY A 285 19.68 -13.40 -21.65
C GLY A 285 18.50 -13.22 -22.59
N THR A 286 17.29 -13.29 -22.05
CA THR A 286 16.08 -12.99 -22.81
C THR A 286 15.11 -12.22 -21.92
N SER A 287 14.39 -11.28 -22.51
CA SER A 287 13.27 -10.61 -21.86
C SER A 287 12.08 -10.55 -22.78
N LEU A 288 10.89 -10.63 -22.19
CA LEU A 288 9.63 -10.44 -22.89
C LEU A 288 8.69 -9.63 -22.01
N LYS A 289 8.12 -8.58 -22.58
CA LYS A 289 6.96 -7.88 -22.03
C LYS A 289 5.76 -8.12 -22.93
N ARG A 290 4.71 -8.70 -22.37
CA ARG A 290 3.46 -8.97 -23.07
C ARG A 290 2.29 -8.42 -22.28
N ASP A 291 1.49 -7.63 -22.96
CA ASP A 291 0.15 -7.27 -22.52
C ASP A 291 -0.82 -8.24 -23.22
N PHE A 292 -1.83 -8.73 -22.51
CA PHE A 292 -2.80 -9.70 -23.00
C PHE A 292 -4.01 -9.03 -23.66
N ASP A 293 -4.30 -7.78 -23.32
CA ASP A 293 -5.35 -6.97 -23.94
C ASP A 293 -4.87 -6.44 -25.30
N LEU A 294 -3.60 -6.07 -25.39
CA LEU A 294 -2.92 -5.83 -26.66
C LEU A 294 -2.46 -7.18 -27.23
N ARG A 295 -3.11 -7.70 -28.28
CA ARG A 295 -2.79 -9.03 -28.90
C ARG A 295 -1.37 -9.18 -29.48
N HIS A 296 -0.40 -8.34 -29.12
CA HIS A 296 0.99 -8.36 -29.57
C HIS A 296 1.96 -8.10 -28.39
N SER A 297 3.18 -8.64 -28.48
CA SER A 297 4.24 -8.35 -27.52
C SER A 297 4.63 -6.87 -27.59
N ILE A 298 4.79 -6.24 -26.41
CA ILE A 298 5.19 -4.83 -26.31
C ILE A 298 6.70 -4.70 -26.56
N GLU A 299 7.50 -5.61 -26.01
CA GLU A 299 8.95 -5.61 -26.16
C GLU A 299 9.52 -7.03 -26.03
N SER A 300 10.54 -7.35 -26.82
CA SER A 300 11.29 -8.61 -26.72
C SER A 300 12.76 -8.38 -27.01
N SER A 301 13.64 -8.91 -26.16
CA SER A 301 15.09 -8.97 -26.37
C SER A 301 15.59 -10.41 -26.22
N TYR A 302 16.59 -10.78 -27.03
CA TYR A 302 17.22 -12.11 -27.06
C TYR A 302 18.74 -11.99 -27.09
#